data_AF-A0A1H1IM31-F1
#
_entry.id   AF-A0A1H1IM31-F1
#
_cell.length_a   1.000
_cell.length_b   1.000
_cell.length_c   1.000
_cell.angle_alpha   90.00
_cell.angle_beta   90.00
_cell.angle_gamma   90.00
#
_symmetry.space_group_name_H-M   'P 1'
#
loop_
_entity.id
_entity.type
_entity.pdbx_description
1 polymer ?
#
loop_
_entity_poly.entity_id
_entity_poly.type
_entity_poly.pdbx_seq_one_letter_code
_entity_poly.pdbx_strand_id
1 'polypeptide(L)'
;MASVSATHIILFIASVVVAAGVAGTIVVEVNQLSDAVETRGSSVSEEIATDIQVTSDAAYAESIYDETADEVTVLVKNVGSESVQAHPSEVDVLVDGRFIQSDDMTVERVDVDDDTWRPGGVVEVTIDVSNDDNVDVSGDTRVTVIVNDNEDSIDFIVD
;
A
#
# COMPACT_ATOMS: atom_id res chain seq x y z
N MET A 1 10.61 0.75 70.14
CA MET A 1 9.78 1.75 69.41
C MET A 1 10.52 2.31 68.18
N ALA A 2 11.77 2.79 68.28
CA ALA A 2 12.51 3.36 67.13
C ALA A 2 12.84 2.37 65.98
N SER A 3 13.10 1.09 66.28
CA SER A 3 13.46 0.08 65.26
C SER A 3 12.34 -0.22 64.26
N VAL A 4 11.09 -0.24 64.72
CA VAL A 4 9.92 -0.50 63.87
C VAL A 4 9.67 0.64 62.88
N SER A 5 9.93 1.89 63.29
CA SER A 5 9.79 3.08 62.43
C SER A 5 10.78 3.05 61.25
N ALA A 6 12.03 2.66 61.51
CA ALA A 6 13.05 2.54 60.47
C ALA A 6 12.68 1.51 59.39
N THR A 7 12.13 0.35 59.79
CA THR A 7 11.67 -0.69 58.84
C THR A 7 10.53 -0.20 57.96
N HIS A 8 9.55 0.53 58.52
CA HIS A 8 8.43 1.06 57.74
C HIS A 8 8.88 2.09 56.71
N ILE A 9 9.83 2.96 57.05
CA ILE A 9 10.38 3.94 56.10
C ILE A 9 11.11 3.24 54.95
N ILE A 10 11.92 2.22 55.24
CA ILE A 10 12.63 1.46 54.20
C ILE A 10 11.65 0.81 53.23
N LEU A 11 10.61 0.15 53.74
CA LEU A 11 9.59 -0.49 52.91
C LEU A 11 8.76 0.54 52.11
N PHE A 12 8.47 1.69 52.70
CA PHE A 12 7.78 2.77 52.00
C PHE A 12 8.61 3.26 50.81
N ILE A 13 9.89 3.56 51.01
CA ILE A 13 10.78 4.00 49.94
C ILE A 13 10.93 2.91 48.86
N ALA A 14 11.12 1.64 49.27
CA ALA A 14 11.20 0.53 48.32
C ALA A 14 9.93 0.43 47.46
N SER A 15 8.74 0.56 48.05
CA SER A 15 7.47 0.54 47.32
C SER A 15 7.32 1.71 46.34
N VAL A 16 7.75 2.91 46.73
CA VAL A 16 7.72 4.10 45.87
C VAL A 16 8.66 3.95 44.68
N VAL A 17 9.86 3.40 44.88
CA VAL A 17 10.81 3.14 43.78
C VAL A 17 10.24 2.13 42.79
N VAL A 18 9.67 1.03 43.28
CA VAL A 18 9.01 0.03 42.41
C VAL A 18 7.83 0.65 41.68
N ALA A 19 6.98 1.40 42.38
CA ALA A 19 5.83 2.07 41.77
C ALA A 19 6.27 3.08 40.69
N ALA A 20 7.34 3.85 40.93
CA ALA A 20 7.90 4.77 39.95
C ALA A 20 8.44 4.04 38.71
N GLY A 21 9.11 2.89 38.90
CA GLY A 21 9.57 2.05 37.79
C GLY A 21 8.42 1.54 36.92
N VAL A 22 7.37 0.99 37.54
CA VAL A 22 6.17 0.50 36.83
C VAL A 22 5.45 1.65 36.12
N ALA A 23 5.23 2.79 36.80
CA ALA A 23 4.61 3.96 36.20
C ALA A 23 5.40 4.47 34.99
N GLY A 24 6.74 4.47 35.08
CA GLY A 24 7.62 4.83 33.96
C GLY A 24 7.40 3.93 32.75
N THR A 25 7.35 2.61 32.95
CA THR A 25 7.09 1.66 31.83
C THR A 25 5.71 1.86 31.21
N ILE A 26 4.67 2.07 32.02
CA ILE A 26 3.31 2.29 31.52
C ILE A 26 3.24 3.55 30.65
N VAL A 27 3.91 4.64 31.06
CA VAL A 27 3.94 5.88 30.26
C VAL A 27 4.61 5.66 28.91
N VAL A 28 5.72 4.92 28.88
CA VAL A 28 6.44 4.60 27.63
C VAL A 28 5.58 3.73 26.70
N GLU A 29 4.87 2.74 27.23
CA GLU A 29 3.96 1.89 26.45
C GLU A 29 2.75 2.66 25.92
N VAL A 30 2.15 3.54 26.74
CA VAL A 30 1.01 4.36 26.30
C VAL A 30 1.41 5.33 25.19
N ASN A 31 2.61 5.91 25.26
CA ASN A 31 3.10 6.77 24.18
C ASN A 31 3.29 5.98 22.88
N GLN A 32 3.96 4.82 22.93
CA GLN A 32 4.13 3.95 21.76
C GLN A 32 2.79 3.52 21.16
N LEU A 33 1.81 3.18 21.99
CA LEU A 33 0.46 2.85 21.53
C LEU A 33 -0.23 4.06 20.88
N SER A 34 -0.07 5.25 21.45
CA SER A 34 -0.67 6.48 20.91
C SER A 34 -0.10 6.80 19.54
N ASP A 35 1.22 6.71 19.39
CA ASP A 35 1.91 6.92 18.11
C ASP A 35 1.45 5.88 17.06
N ALA A 36 1.36 4.60 17.45
CA ALA A 36 0.88 3.55 16.55
C ALA A 36 -0.57 3.75 16.12
N VAL A 37 -1.44 4.23 17.01
CA VAL A 37 -2.84 4.56 16.69
C VAL A 37 -2.91 5.76 15.75
N GLU A 38 -2.08 6.78 15.95
CA GLU A 38 -2.02 7.94 15.05
C GLU A 38 -1.56 7.54 13.66
N THR A 39 -0.46 6.78 13.55
CA THR A 39 0.03 6.27 12.26
C THR A 39 -1.01 5.41 11.57
N ARG A 40 -1.63 4.46 12.28
CA ARG A 40 -2.68 3.60 11.70
C ARG A 40 -3.91 4.41 11.27
N GLY A 41 -4.30 5.42 12.05
CA GLY A 41 -5.39 6.31 11.71
C GLY A 41 -5.11 7.10 10.43
N SER A 42 -3.87 7.57 10.25
CA SER A 42 -3.43 8.26 9.03
C SER A 42 -3.50 7.33 7.81
N SER A 43 -2.88 6.14 7.88
CA SER A 43 -2.88 5.19 6.76
C SER A 43 -4.29 4.75 6.35
N VAL A 44 -5.17 4.46 7.32
CA VAL A 44 -6.56 4.10 7.01
C VAL A 44 -7.32 5.28 6.41
N SER A 45 -6.99 6.52 6.79
CA SER A 45 -7.63 7.70 6.18
C SER A 45 -7.21 7.86 4.72
N GLU A 46 -5.92 7.61 4.42
CA GLU A 46 -5.36 7.64 3.07
C GLU A 46 -5.91 6.49 2.20
N GLU A 47 -6.04 5.28 2.75
CA GLU A 47 -6.70 4.13 2.12
C GLU A 47 -8.16 4.43 1.78
N ILE A 48 -8.90 5.11 2.66
CA ILE A 48 -10.29 5.51 2.38
C ILE A 48 -10.37 6.64 1.35
N ALA A 49 -9.40 7.55 1.36
CA ALA A 49 -9.36 8.68 0.44
C ALA A 49 -8.87 8.29 -0.96
N THR A 50 -8.09 7.22 -1.07
CA THR A 50 -7.60 6.63 -2.32
C THR A 50 -8.55 5.52 -2.77
N ASP A 51 -9.05 5.63 -4.00
CA ASP A 51 -9.86 4.57 -4.60
C ASP A 51 -9.55 4.50 -6.08
N ILE A 52 -9.30 3.31 -6.60
CA ILE A 52 -8.89 3.09 -7.98
C ILE A 52 -9.84 2.10 -8.67
N GLN A 53 -9.96 2.26 -9.98
CA GLN A 53 -10.76 1.37 -10.80
C GLN A 53 -10.06 1.09 -12.13
N VAL A 54 -9.82 -0.18 -12.43
CA VAL A 54 -9.36 -0.63 -13.74
C VAL A 54 -10.53 -0.45 -14.73
N THR A 55 -10.29 0.32 -15.78
CA THR A 55 -11.28 0.67 -16.81
C THR A 55 -10.98 0.03 -18.17
N SER A 56 -9.96 -0.81 -18.26
CA SER A 56 -9.68 -1.62 -19.44
C SER A 56 -10.85 -2.56 -19.78
N ASP A 57 -11.00 -2.91 -21.05
CA ASP A 57 -12.09 -3.78 -21.51
C ASP A 57 -11.60 -5.22 -21.66
N ALA A 58 -12.04 -6.09 -20.73
CA ALA A 58 -11.73 -7.51 -20.72
C ALA A 58 -12.23 -8.26 -21.97
N ALA A 59 -13.23 -7.73 -22.69
CA ALA A 59 -13.72 -8.34 -23.92
C ALA A 59 -12.77 -8.14 -25.11
N TYR A 60 -11.80 -7.22 -24.99
CA TYR A 60 -10.80 -6.92 -26.00
C TYR A 60 -9.39 -7.16 -25.43
N ALA A 61 -9.05 -8.44 -25.22
CA ALA A 61 -7.76 -8.85 -24.67
C ALA A 61 -6.55 -8.33 -25.49
N GLU A 62 -6.69 -8.20 -26.82
CA GLU A 62 -5.67 -7.61 -27.71
C GLU A 62 -5.34 -6.14 -27.37
N SER A 63 -6.19 -5.45 -26.61
CA SER A 63 -5.92 -4.08 -26.12
C SER A 63 -5.25 -4.05 -24.75
N ILE A 64 -5.19 -5.20 -24.07
CA ILE A 64 -4.58 -5.37 -22.74
C ILE A 64 -3.22 -6.05 -22.88
N TYR A 65 -3.06 -7.03 -23.76
CA TYR A 65 -1.80 -7.73 -23.98
C TYR A 65 -1.39 -7.66 -25.45
N ASP A 66 -0.18 -7.15 -25.70
CA ASP A 66 0.46 -7.16 -27.02
C ASP A 66 1.52 -8.27 -27.07
N GLU A 67 1.18 -9.38 -27.72
CA GLU A 67 2.07 -10.54 -27.94
C GLU A 67 3.33 -10.21 -28.77
N THR A 68 3.30 -9.13 -29.57
CA THR A 68 4.45 -8.77 -30.40
C THR A 68 5.48 -7.98 -29.60
N ALA A 69 5.02 -7.17 -28.65
CA ALA A 69 5.85 -6.38 -27.76
C ALA A 69 6.15 -7.08 -26.42
N ASP A 70 5.40 -8.13 -26.08
CA ASP A 70 5.39 -8.75 -24.74
C ASP A 70 5.08 -7.70 -23.65
N GLU A 71 4.06 -6.89 -23.89
CA GLU A 71 3.63 -5.80 -23.01
C GLU A 71 2.17 -5.98 -22.56
N VAL A 72 1.92 -5.78 -21.26
CA VAL A 72 0.57 -5.72 -20.67
C VAL A 72 0.23 -4.29 -20.31
N THR A 73 -0.83 -3.75 -20.87
CA THR A 73 -1.30 -2.37 -20.64
C THR A 73 -2.67 -2.35 -19.98
N VAL A 74 -2.76 -1.71 -18.82
CA VAL A 74 -4.04 -1.50 -18.11
C VAL A 74 -4.30 -0.02 -17.83
N LEU A 75 -5.53 0.40 -18.09
CA LEU A 75 -5.99 1.75 -17.81
C LEU A 75 -6.62 1.77 -16.41
N VAL A 76 -6.10 2.62 -15.54
CA VAL A 76 -6.57 2.73 -14.15
C VAL A 76 -7.04 4.15 -13.88
N LYS A 77 -8.25 4.28 -13.37
CA LYS A 77 -8.88 5.54 -13.03
C LYS A 77 -8.87 5.77 -11.53
N ASN A 78 -8.46 6.95 -11.09
CA ASN A 78 -8.62 7.37 -9.71
C ASN A 78 -10.09 7.77 -9.51
N VAL A 79 -10.84 6.99 -8.74
CA VAL A 79 -12.23 7.25 -8.35
C VAL A 79 -12.36 7.77 -6.92
N GLY A 80 -11.23 7.87 -6.21
CA GLY A 80 -11.11 8.43 -4.88
C GLY A 80 -11.17 9.95 -4.83
N SER A 81 -10.72 10.50 -3.71
CA SER A 81 -10.71 11.93 -3.39
C SER A 81 -9.32 12.52 -3.21
N GLU A 82 -8.30 11.67 -3.09
CA GLU A 82 -6.89 12.06 -2.98
C GLU A 82 -6.17 12.02 -4.33
N SER A 83 -5.11 12.81 -4.47
CA SER A 83 -4.25 12.78 -5.67
C SER A 83 -3.03 11.93 -5.39
N VAL A 84 -2.70 11.03 -6.30
CA VAL A 84 -1.53 10.15 -6.24
C VAL A 84 -0.50 10.61 -7.27
N GLN A 85 0.78 10.27 -7.14
CA GLN A 85 1.74 10.51 -8.21
C GLN A 85 1.66 9.36 -9.21
N ALA A 86 1.60 9.67 -10.51
CA ALA A 86 1.68 8.69 -11.59
C ALA A 86 3.14 8.26 -11.75
N HIS A 87 3.61 7.42 -10.83
CA HIS A 87 4.98 6.94 -10.80
C HIS A 87 5.00 5.46 -10.41
N PRO A 88 5.88 4.62 -11.02
CA PRO A 88 6.01 3.20 -10.69
C PRO A 88 6.33 2.85 -9.22
N SER A 89 6.63 3.85 -8.38
CA SER A 89 6.90 3.66 -6.94
C SER A 89 5.64 3.77 -6.08
N GLU A 90 4.56 4.32 -6.63
CA GLU A 90 3.27 4.50 -5.93
C GLU A 90 2.24 3.44 -6.36
N VAL A 91 2.59 2.60 -7.32
CA VAL A 91 1.71 1.60 -7.93
C VAL A 91 2.41 0.25 -7.83
N ASP A 92 1.76 -0.68 -7.15
CA ASP A 92 2.16 -2.09 -7.15
C ASP A 92 1.27 -2.85 -8.13
N VAL A 93 1.86 -3.76 -8.90
CA VAL A 93 1.13 -4.56 -9.88
C VAL A 93 1.43 -6.04 -9.70
N LEU A 94 0.37 -6.84 -9.76
CA LEU A 94 0.45 -8.29 -9.77
C LEU A 94 -0.10 -8.83 -11.09
N VAL A 95 0.66 -9.68 -11.75
CA VAL A 95 0.21 -10.47 -12.91
C VAL A 95 0.14 -11.94 -12.47
N ASP A 96 -1.05 -12.53 -12.48
CA ASP A 96 -1.33 -13.88 -11.94
C ASP A 96 -0.82 -14.10 -10.51
N GLY A 97 -0.89 -13.04 -9.70
CA GLY A 97 -0.41 -13.04 -8.32
C GLY A 97 1.11 -12.93 -8.17
N ARG A 98 1.85 -12.67 -9.26
CA ARG A 98 3.30 -12.42 -9.24
C ARG A 98 3.55 -10.93 -9.28
N PHE A 99 4.38 -10.46 -8.36
CA PHE A 99 4.73 -9.06 -8.24
C PHE A 99 5.68 -8.61 -9.36
N ILE A 100 5.33 -7.50 -10.00
CA ILE A 100 6.13 -6.85 -11.04
C ILE A 100 7.00 -5.77 -10.39
N GLN A 101 8.29 -5.73 -10.73
CA GLN A 101 9.18 -4.70 -10.23
C GLN A 101 8.91 -3.36 -10.90
N SER A 102 9.12 -2.27 -10.17
CA SER A 102 8.96 -0.91 -10.71
C SER A 102 9.84 -0.60 -11.93
N ASP A 103 10.94 -1.34 -12.14
CA ASP A 103 11.83 -1.19 -13.30
C ASP A 103 11.24 -1.83 -14.58
N ASP A 104 10.32 -2.78 -14.42
CA ASP A 104 9.66 -3.53 -15.49
C ASP A 104 8.26 -2.95 -15.81
N MET A 105 7.93 -1.76 -15.29
CA MET A 105 6.67 -1.07 -15.56
C MET A 105 6.84 0.43 -15.76
N THR A 106 5.94 1.01 -16.53
CA THR A 106 5.78 2.46 -16.69
C THR A 106 4.37 2.86 -16.27
N VAL A 107 4.25 4.05 -15.69
CA VAL A 107 2.97 4.62 -15.26
C VAL A 107 2.90 6.04 -15.82
N GLU A 108 1.97 6.27 -16.75
CA GLU A 108 1.86 7.56 -17.44
C GLU A 108 0.42 8.07 -17.42
N ARG A 109 0.25 9.39 -17.33
CA ARG A 109 -1.07 10.03 -17.36
C ARG A 109 -1.52 10.19 -18.80
N VAL A 110 -2.70 9.66 -19.13
CA VAL A 110 -3.21 9.63 -20.51
C VAL A 110 -4.04 10.86 -20.90
N ASP A 111 -4.65 11.56 -19.94
CA ASP A 111 -5.53 12.71 -20.20
C ASP A 111 -4.78 14.05 -20.23
N VAL A 112 -3.65 14.16 -19.53
CA VAL A 112 -2.86 15.39 -19.41
C VAL A 112 -1.38 15.06 -19.22
N ASP A 113 -0.51 15.96 -19.70
CA ASP A 113 0.94 15.93 -19.48
C ASP A 113 1.27 16.53 -18.10
N ASP A 114 0.97 15.78 -17.04
CA ASP A 114 1.20 16.09 -15.62
C ASP A 114 1.40 14.76 -14.88
N ASP A 115 2.36 14.66 -13.97
CA ASP A 115 2.61 13.45 -13.18
C ASP A 115 1.63 13.31 -12.00
N THR A 116 0.73 14.27 -11.80
CA THR A 116 -0.28 14.23 -10.74
C THR A 116 -1.53 13.45 -11.19
N TRP A 117 -1.77 12.29 -10.59
CA TRP A 117 -2.98 11.48 -10.77
C TRP A 117 -4.13 11.95 -9.87
N ARG A 118 -4.82 12.97 -10.34
CA ARG A 118 -5.95 13.59 -9.62
C ARG A 118 -7.21 12.72 -9.67
N PRO A 119 -8.15 12.92 -8.72
CA PRO A 119 -9.48 12.34 -8.79
C PRO A 119 -10.14 12.52 -10.15
N GLY A 120 -10.61 11.41 -10.72
CA GLY A 120 -11.22 11.31 -12.04
C GLY A 120 -10.26 11.13 -13.20
N GLY A 121 -8.96 11.29 -12.98
CA GLY A 121 -7.92 11.07 -13.97
C GLY A 121 -7.66 9.59 -14.25
N VAL A 122 -7.19 9.27 -15.45
CA VAL A 122 -6.76 7.93 -15.87
C VAL A 122 -5.24 7.88 -16.04
N VAL A 123 -4.61 6.85 -15.51
CA VAL A 123 -3.22 6.47 -15.83
C VAL A 123 -3.23 5.22 -16.70
N GLU A 124 -2.26 5.12 -17.57
CA GLU A 124 -1.88 3.90 -18.26
C GLU A 124 -0.72 3.28 -17.50
N VAL A 125 -0.88 2.01 -17.15
CA VAL A 125 0.17 1.19 -16.54
C VAL A 125 0.57 0.17 -17.57
N THR A 126 1.80 0.27 -18.06
CA THR A 126 2.36 -0.64 -19.06
C THR A 126 3.45 -1.47 -18.40
N ILE A 127 3.38 -2.78 -18.56
CA ILE A 127 4.24 -3.77 -17.93
C ILE A 127 4.98 -4.50 -19.03
N ASP A 128 6.31 -4.50 -18.98
CA ASP A 128 7.14 -5.28 -19.89
C ASP A 128 7.35 -6.67 -19.27
N VAL A 129 6.61 -7.66 -19.75
CA VAL A 129 6.71 -9.04 -19.25
C VAL A 129 7.89 -9.79 -19.85
N SER A 130 8.56 -9.25 -20.86
CA SER A 130 9.72 -9.89 -21.49
C SER A 130 10.95 -9.94 -20.58
N ASN A 131 11.02 -9.02 -19.62
CA ASN A 131 12.15 -8.91 -18.69
C ASN A 131 12.02 -9.80 -17.43
N ASP A 132 10.83 -10.35 -17.16
CA ASP A 132 10.58 -11.23 -16.01
C ASP A 132 10.29 -12.68 -16.45
N ASP A 133 11.30 -13.54 -16.36
CA ASP A 133 11.21 -14.98 -16.65
C ASP A 133 10.12 -15.72 -15.83
N ASN A 134 9.57 -15.08 -14.79
CA ASN A 134 8.51 -15.63 -13.96
C ASN A 134 7.12 -15.22 -14.43
N VAL A 135 6.94 -14.32 -15.39
CA VAL A 135 5.61 -13.91 -15.84
C VAL A 135 5.37 -14.49 -17.23
N ASP A 136 4.37 -15.35 -17.35
CA ASP A 136 3.95 -15.94 -18.63
C ASP A 136 2.47 -15.60 -18.81
N VAL A 137 2.19 -14.72 -19.78
CA VAL A 137 0.83 -14.26 -20.06
C VAL A 137 0.22 -15.19 -21.09
N SER A 138 -0.51 -16.20 -20.62
CA SER A 138 -1.19 -17.16 -21.50
C SER A 138 -2.48 -17.71 -20.87
N GLY A 139 -3.53 -17.83 -21.67
CA GLY A 139 -4.82 -18.32 -21.18
C GLY A 139 -5.53 -17.32 -20.27
N ASP A 140 -6.03 -17.79 -19.13
CA ASP A 140 -6.75 -16.95 -18.14
C ASP A 140 -5.74 -16.16 -17.30
N THR A 141 -5.67 -14.85 -17.54
CA THR A 141 -4.70 -13.94 -16.93
C THR A 141 -5.43 -12.92 -16.07
N ARG A 142 -4.93 -12.69 -14.86
CA ARG A 142 -5.39 -11.65 -13.95
C ARG A 142 -4.32 -10.59 -13.73
N VAL A 143 -4.68 -9.33 -13.97
CA VAL A 143 -3.87 -8.18 -13.57
C VAL A 143 -4.54 -7.50 -12.38
N THR A 144 -3.80 -7.35 -11.29
CA THR A 144 -4.23 -6.61 -10.09
C THR A 144 -3.34 -5.39 -9.93
N VAL A 145 -3.96 -4.23 -9.78
CA VAL A 145 -3.27 -2.98 -9.52
C VAL A 145 -3.59 -2.55 -8.10
N ILE A 146 -2.56 -2.14 -7.35
CA ILE A 146 -2.65 -1.77 -5.94
C ILE A 146 -2.02 -0.39 -5.76
N VAL A 147 -2.74 0.51 -5.10
CA VAL A 147 -2.31 1.89 -4.84
C VAL A 147 -2.77 2.29 -3.44
N ASN A 148 -1.84 2.62 -2.54
CA ASN A 148 -2.12 2.94 -1.14
C ASN A 148 -3.06 1.93 -0.45
N ASP A 149 -2.75 0.63 -0.55
CA ASP A 149 -3.55 -0.49 -0.02
C ASP A 149 -4.96 -0.66 -0.65
N ASN A 150 -5.36 0.17 -1.64
CA ASN A 150 -6.57 -0.04 -2.43
C ASN A 150 -6.24 -0.88 -3.68
N GLU A 151 -7.00 -1.94 -3.93
CA GLU A 151 -6.77 -2.88 -5.02
C GLU A 151 -7.97 -2.93 -5.98
N ASP A 152 -7.68 -3.03 -7.28
CA ASP A 152 -8.66 -3.45 -8.28
C ASP A 152 -8.01 -4.40 -9.29
N SER A 153 -8.82 -5.27 -9.89
CA SER A 153 -8.31 -6.33 -10.76
C SER A 153 -9.18 -6.53 -11.99
N ILE A 154 -8.52 -6.95 -13.07
CA ILE A 154 -9.16 -7.33 -14.31
C ILE A 154 -8.72 -8.74 -14.71
N ASP A 155 -9.70 -9.55 -15.10
CA ASP A 155 -9.51 -10.87 -15.68
C ASP A 155 -9.72 -10.79 -17.19
N PHE A 156 -8.82 -11.36 -17.97
CA PHE A 156 -8.95 -11.48 -19.42
C PHE A 156 -8.35 -12.80 -19.91
N ILE A 157 -8.77 -13.21 -21.11
CA ILE A 157 -8.30 -14.46 -21.71
C ILE A 157 -7.44 -14.11 -22.92
N VAL A 158 -6.22 -14.64 -22.95
CA VAL A 158 -5.29 -14.61 -24.07
C VAL A 158 -5.34 -15.96 -24.80
N ASP A 159 -5.52 -15.93 -26.12
CA ASP A 159 -5.70 -17.11 -26.98
C ASP A 159 -4.38 -17.66 -27.57
#